data_AF-A0A946A516-F1
#
_entry.id   AF-A0A946A516-F1
#
_cell.length_a   1.000
_cell.length_b   1.000
_cell.length_c   1.000
_cell.angle_alpha   90.00
_cell.angle_beta   90.00
_cell.angle_gamma   90.00
#
_symmetry.space_group_name_H-M   'P 1'
#
loop_
_entity.id
_entity.type
_entity.pdbx_description
1 polymer ?
#
loop_
_entity_poly.entity_id
_entity_poly.type
_entity_poly.pdbx_seq_one_letter_code
_entity_poly.pdbx_strand_id
1 'polypeptide(L)'
;MGQNYDPNTGEKIISNNIVKNELNDPCSQAISDAKKEINSTLWFGAGCLFGLFGLGASYVVEPNPDTYRFIGKSDDYVAAYTSCYRMEAKKIQQQQARKGCLTYAALYAGLVVLTLGASST
;
A
#
# COMPACT_ATOMS: atom_id res chain seq x y z
N MET A 1 -39.24 1.31 4.97
CA MET A 1 -38.02 1.91 4.37
C MET A 1 -38.39 2.44 3.00
N GLY A 2 -38.84 3.71 2.91
CA GLY A 2 -39.33 4.30 1.67
C GLY A 2 -38.17 4.62 0.73
N GLN A 3 -38.20 4.09 -0.48
CA GLN A 3 -37.24 4.44 -1.54
C GLN A 3 -37.72 5.75 -2.17
N ASN A 4 -36.90 6.79 -2.09
CA ASN A 4 -37.21 8.11 -2.61
C ASN A 4 -36.61 8.23 -4.03
N TYR A 5 -37.37 8.83 -4.97
CA TYR A 5 -37.04 8.92 -6.40
C TYR A 5 -36.97 10.39 -6.83
N ASP A 6 -36.00 10.73 -7.68
CA ASP A 6 -35.82 12.12 -8.15
C ASP A 6 -36.99 12.50 -9.08
N PRO A 7 -37.72 13.61 -8.81
CA PRO A 7 -38.92 13.97 -9.55
C PRO A 7 -38.65 14.44 -11.00
N ASN A 8 -37.40 14.73 -11.37
CA ASN A 8 -37.06 15.23 -12.70
C ASN A 8 -36.43 14.16 -13.61
N THR A 9 -35.77 13.15 -13.03
CA THR A 9 -35.05 12.11 -13.78
C THR A 9 -35.59 10.70 -13.56
N GLY A 10 -36.41 10.47 -12.52
CA GLY A 10 -36.99 9.16 -12.22
C GLY A 10 -36.00 8.12 -11.68
N GLU A 11 -34.73 8.48 -11.49
CA GLU A 11 -33.74 7.60 -10.86
C GLU A 11 -33.97 7.49 -9.34
N LYS A 12 -33.66 6.32 -8.80
CA LYS A 12 -33.66 6.10 -7.34
C LYS A 12 -32.62 7.01 -6.71
N ILE A 13 -33.01 7.87 -5.76
CA ILE A 13 -32.10 8.80 -5.07
C ILE A 13 -30.98 8.05 -4.33
N ILE A 14 -31.25 6.79 -3.96
CA ILE A 14 -30.30 5.86 -3.37
C ILE A 14 -29.25 5.37 -4.39
N SER A 15 -29.59 5.19 -5.66
CA SER A 15 -28.63 4.75 -6.70
C SER A 15 -27.60 5.84 -6.99
N ASN A 16 -28.03 7.11 -7.09
CA ASN A 16 -27.10 8.21 -7.33
C ASN A 16 -26.19 8.50 -6.13
N ASN A 17 -26.65 8.31 -4.89
CA ASN A 17 -25.81 8.48 -3.70
C ASN A 17 -24.83 7.31 -3.48
N ILE A 18 -25.23 6.07 -3.79
CA ILE A 18 -24.36 4.90 -3.66
C ILE A 18 -23.32 4.87 -4.78
N VAL A 19 -23.69 5.13 -6.04
CA VAL A 19 -22.72 5.16 -7.16
C VAL A 19 -21.78 6.36 -7.04
N LYS A 20 -22.24 7.52 -6.56
CA LYS A 20 -21.34 8.63 -6.20
C LYS A 20 -20.44 8.28 -5.01
N ASN A 21 -20.89 7.47 -4.05
CA ASN A 21 -20.04 6.99 -2.94
C ASN A 21 -19.01 5.95 -3.40
N GLU A 22 -19.36 5.07 -4.33
CA GLU A 22 -18.50 3.97 -4.80
C GLU A 22 -17.46 4.47 -5.82
N LEU A 23 -17.83 5.42 -6.70
CA LEU A 23 -16.91 6.07 -7.63
C LEU A 23 -16.05 7.16 -6.95
N ASN A 24 -16.53 7.76 -5.85
CA ASN A 24 -15.76 8.68 -5.00
C ASN A 24 -15.25 8.02 -3.71
N ASP A 25 -15.11 6.70 -3.63
CA ASP A 25 -14.51 6.11 -2.43
C ASP A 25 -13.03 6.52 -2.39
N PRO A 26 -12.64 7.43 -1.47
CA PRO A 26 -11.26 7.90 -1.39
C PRO A 26 -10.29 6.75 -1.10
N CYS A 27 -10.77 5.66 -0.47
CA CYS A 27 -9.93 4.53 -0.10
C CYS A 27 -9.54 3.66 -1.30
N SER A 28 -10.44 3.42 -2.24
CA SER A 28 -10.15 2.61 -3.43
C SER A 28 -9.08 3.28 -4.31
N GLN A 29 -9.21 4.59 -4.52
CA GLN A 29 -8.22 5.38 -5.26
C GLN A 29 -6.88 5.41 -4.51
N ALA A 30 -6.91 5.65 -3.19
CA ALA A 30 -5.73 5.64 -2.34
C ALA A 30 -4.94 4.30 -2.40
N ILE A 31 -5.63 3.16 -2.41
CA ILE A 31 -5.00 1.84 -2.51
C ILE A 31 -4.31 1.65 -3.85
N SER A 32 -4.96 2.05 -4.95
CA SER A 32 -4.39 1.94 -6.29
C SER A 32 -3.15 2.81 -6.44
N ASP A 33 -3.23 4.06 -5.98
CA ASP A 33 -2.12 5.01 -6.00
C ASP A 33 -0.97 4.53 -5.12
N ALA A 34 -1.26 4.05 -3.90
CA ALA A 34 -0.24 3.49 -3.01
C ALA A 34 0.54 2.35 -3.68
N LYS A 35 -0.12 1.47 -4.44
CA LYS A 35 0.55 0.39 -5.17
C LYS A 35 1.44 0.87 -6.31
N LYS A 36 1.05 1.96 -6.98
CA LYS A 36 1.79 2.51 -8.12
C LYS A 36 2.98 3.34 -7.68
N GLU A 37 2.83 4.09 -6.59
CA GLU A 37 3.85 5.03 -6.10
C GLU A 37 4.87 4.36 -5.19
N ILE A 38 4.45 3.38 -4.41
CA ILE A 38 5.36 2.65 -3.53
C ILE A 38 6.24 1.76 -4.39
N ASN A 39 7.51 2.16 -4.48
CA ASN A 39 8.51 1.43 -5.23
C ASN A 39 8.88 0.13 -4.49
N SER A 40 8.12 -0.93 -4.77
CA SER A 40 8.25 -2.24 -4.11
C SER A 40 9.67 -2.81 -4.20
N THR A 41 10.35 -2.58 -5.33
CA THR A 41 11.73 -3.03 -5.57
C THR A 41 12.73 -2.37 -4.63
N LEU A 42 12.52 -1.09 -4.33
CA LEU A 42 13.37 -0.35 -3.40
C LEU A 42 13.27 -0.93 -1.99
N TRP A 43 12.05 -1.23 -1.52
CA TRP A 43 11.82 -1.83 -0.20
C TRP A 43 12.28 -3.29 -0.11
N PHE A 44 12.14 -4.05 -1.19
CA PHE A 44 12.72 -5.38 -1.29
C PHE A 44 14.25 -5.35 -1.22
N GLY A 45 14.88 -4.46 -2.01
CA GLY A 45 16.32 -4.26 -1.99
C GLY A 45 16.82 -3.79 -0.63
N ALA A 46 16.09 -2.86 0.01
CA ALA A 46 16.41 -2.40 1.35
C ALA A 46 16.38 -3.55 2.37
N GLY A 47 15.35 -4.40 2.33
CA GLY A 47 15.28 -5.58 3.19
C GLY A 47 16.35 -6.64 2.89
N CYS A 48 16.76 -6.79 1.63
CA CYS A 48 17.78 -7.76 1.23
C CYS A 48 19.21 -7.32 1.61
N LEU A 49 19.56 -6.05 1.36
CA LEU A 49 20.90 -5.51 1.59
C LEU A 49 21.14 -5.09 3.04
N PHE A 50 20.12 -4.52 3.69
CA PHE A 50 20.23 -3.97 5.05
C PHE A 50 19.51 -4.82 6.10
N GLY A 51 18.85 -5.91 5.71
CA GLY A 51 18.21 -6.86 6.64
C GLY A 51 17.21 -6.20 7.59
N LEU A 52 17.46 -6.35 8.89
CA LEU A 52 16.66 -5.74 9.96
C LEU A 52 16.64 -4.21 9.91
N PHE A 53 17.70 -3.55 9.46
CA PHE A 53 17.70 -2.09 9.30
C PHE A 53 16.78 -1.65 8.16
N GLY A 54 16.73 -2.41 7.06
CA GLY A 54 15.80 -2.19 5.96
C GLY A 54 14.34 -2.38 6.40
N LEU A 55 14.09 -3.37 7.26
CA LEU A 55 12.78 -3.55 7.89
C LEU A 55 12.44 -2.41 8.86
N GLY A 56 13.38 -1.98 9.71
CA GLY A 56 13.19 -0.87 10.65
C GLY A 56 12.89 0.45 9.94
N ALA A 57 13.59 0.75 8.84
CA ALA A 57 13.34 1.92 8.02
C ALA A 57 11.89 1.96 7.48
N SER A 58 11.29 0.82 7.16
CA SER A 58 9.89 0.75 6.71
C SER A 58 8.86 1.11 7.79
N TYR A 59 9.23 1.11 9.08
CA TYR A 59 8.36 1.56 10.16
C TYR A 59 8.50 3.07 10.44
N VAL A 60 9.67 3.64 10.13
CA VAL A 60 9.97 5.05 10.40
C VAL A 60 9.56 5.94 9.23
N VAL A 61 9.74 5.46 7.99
CA VAL A 61 9.40 6.22 6.79
C VAL A 61 7.89 6.17 6.56
N GLU A 62 7.22 7.25 6.90
CA GLU A 62 5.79 7.37 6.71
C GLU A 62 5.47 7.76 5.25
N PRO A 63 4.70 6.94 4.51
CA PRO A 63 4.35 7.25 3.13
C PRO A 63 3.33 8.39 3.10
N ASN A 64 3.70 9.51 2.47
CA ASN A 64 2.84 10.67 2.32
C ASN A 64 2.38 10.82 0.87
N PRO A 65 1.07 10.88 0.59
CA PRO A 65 0.57 11.10 -0.76
C PRO A 65 0.87 12.53 -1.23
N ASP A 66 0.92 12.71 -2.56
CA ASP A 66 1.14 14.02 -3.18
C ASP A 66 -0.03 14.98 -2.88
N THR A 67 0.32 16.17 -2.38
CA THR A 67 -0.64 17.20 -1.99
C THR A 67 -1.37 17.86 -3.16
N TYR A 68 -0.82 17.80 -4.39
CA TYR A 68 -1.47 18.36 -5.58
C TYR A 68 -2.84 17.72 -5.89
N ARG A 69 -3.08 16.51 -5.38
CA ARG A 69 -4.32 15.73 -5.53
C ARG A 69 -5.50 16.30 -4.76
N PHE A 70 -5.20 17.11 -3.76
CA PHE A 70 -6.17 17.65 -2.82
C PHE A 70 -6.66 19.05 -3.20
N ILE A 71 -6.13 19.64 -4.28
CA ILE A 71 -6.56 20.95 -4.75
C ILE A 71 -8.04 20.88 -5.19
N GLY A 72 -8.91 21.59 -4.47
CA GLY A 72 -10.35 21.61 -4.72
C GLY A 72 -11.15 20.44 -4.13
N LYS A 73 -10.53 19.55 -3.34
CA LYS A 73 -11.20 18.49 -2.59
C LYS A 73 -11.63 18.98 -1.19
N SER A 74 -12.66 18.37 -0.61
CA SER A 74 -13.07 18.64 0.77
C SER A 74 -12.12 18.01 1.79
N ASP A 75 -12.00 18.60 2.98
CA ASP A 75 -11.15 18.07 4.06
C ASP A 75 -11.53 16.63 4.45
N ASP A 76 -12.82 16.29 4.46
CA ASP A 76 -13.29 14.92 4.73
C ASP A 76 -12.76 13.91 3.71
N TYR A 77 -12.67 14.31 2.43
CA TYR A 77 -12.12 13.46 1.38
C TYR A 77 -10.61 13.24 1.58
N VAL A 78 -9.88 14.31 1.92
CA VAL A 78 -8.43 14.24 2.16
C VAL A 78 -8.13 13.35 3.37
N ALA A 79 -8.90 13.47 4.45
CA ALA A 79 -8.71 12.67 5.66
C ALA A 79 -8.92 11.17 5.40
N ALA A 80 -10.01 10.81 4.72
CA ALA A 80 -10.31 9.42 4.38
C ALA A 80 -9.29 8.83 3.39
N TYR A 81 -8.91 9.60 2.35
CA TYR A 81 -7.90 9.17 1.37
C TYR A 81 -6.55 8.91 2.04
N THR A 82 -6.06 9.86 2.83
CA THR A 82 -4.73 9.80 3.44
C THR A 82 -4.63 8.63 4.43
N SER A 83 -5.71 8.37 5.17
CA SER A 83 -5.79 7.24 6.11
C SER A 83 -5.65 5.90 5.38
N CYS A 84 -6.41 5.70 4.31
CA CYS A 84 -6.37 4.47 3.51
C CYS A 84 -5.05 4.30 2.76
N TYR A 85 -4.49 5.39 2.22
CA TYR A 85 -3.20 5.39 1.55
C TYR A 85 -2.09 4.94 2.50
N ARG A 86 -2.01 5.54 3.70
CA ARG A 86 -0.98 5.22 4.70
C ARG A 86 -1.01 3.77 5.13
N MET A 87 -2.20 3.20 5.35
CA MET A 87 -2.34 1.80 5.74
C MET A 87 -1.83 0.85 4.67
N GLU A 88 -2.26 1.03 3.42
CA GLU A 88 -1.88 0.13 2.33
C GLU A 88 -0.40 0.31 1.95
N ALA A 89 0.08 1.56 1.91
CA ALA A 89 1.47 1.86 1.62
C ALA A 89 2.42 1.23 2.67
N LYS A 90 2.14 1.39 3.98
CA LYS A 90 2.94 0.73 5.04
C LYS A 90 2.93 -0.79 4.88
N LYS A 91 1.78 -1.39 4.57
CA LYS A 91 1.66 -2.83 4.36
C LYS A 91 2.54 -3.31 3.21
N ILE A 92 2.55 -2.61 2.07
CA ILE A 92 3.40 -2.95 0.92
C ILE A 92 4.88 -2.84 1.30
N GLN A 93 5.30 -1.74 1.90
CA GLN A 93 6.69 -1.54 2.32
C GLN A 93 7.16 -2.66 3.26
N GLN A 94 6.38 -2.97 4.29
CA GLN A 94 6.70 -4.03 5.25
C GLN A 94 6.71 -5.42 4.61
N GLN A 95 5.75 -5.74 3.74
CA GLN A 95 5.70 -7.04 3.06
C GLN A 95 6.92 -7.23 2.14
N GLN A 96 7.31 -6.19 1.40
CA GLN A 96 8.46 -6.27 0.50
C GLN A 96 9.78 -6.31 1.28
N ALA A 97 9.94 -5.50 2.32
CA ALA A 97 11.12 -5.54 3.19
C ALA A 97 11.27 -6.90 3.90
N ARG A 98 10.17 -7.51 4.38
CA ARG A 98 10.18 -8.87 4.94
C ARG A 98 10.59 -9.92 3.90
N LYS A 99 10.05 -9.85 2.69
CA LYS A 99 10.44 -10.75 1.59
C LYS A 99 11.92 -10.63 1.27
N GLY A 100 12.44 -9.40 1.15
CA GLY A 100 13.87 -9.15 0.91
C GLY A 100 14.77 -9.74 1.99
N CYS A 101 14.43 -9.54 3.27
CA CYS A 101 15.17 -10.10 4.39
C CYS A 101 15.16 -11.63 4.39
N LEU A 102 14.01 -12.25 4.10
CA LEU A 102 13.88 -13.70 4.04
C LEU A 102 14.68 -14.29 2.87
N THR A 103 14.64 -13.64 1.71
CA THR A 103 15.42 -14.05 0.54
C THR A 103 16.92 -13.99 0.81
N TYR A 104 17.41 -12.93 1.46
CA TYR A 104 18.81 -12.84 1.86
C TYR A 104 19.21 -13.97 2.82
N ALA A 105 18.40 -14.22 3.85
CA ALA A 105 18.64 -15.30 4.82
C ALA A 105 18.70 -16.69 4.14
N ALA A 106 17.78 -16.95 3.19
CA ALA A 106 17.75 -18.20 2.43
C ALA A 106 18.99 -18.38 1.53
N LEU A 107 19.41 -17.32 0.83
CA LEU A 107 20.62 -17.34 0.00
C LEU A 107 21.88 -17.57 0.83
N TYR A 108 22.00 -16.88 1.97
CA TYR A 108 23.13 -17.05 2.87
C TYR A 108 23.19 -18.47 3.44
N ALA A 109 22.07 -19.01 3.91
CA ALA A 109 22.00 -20.38 4.41
C ALA A 109 22.36 -21.42 3.34
N GLY A 110 21.88 -21.26 2.10
CA GLY A 110 22.22 -22.15 0.98
C GLY A 110 23.72 -22.15 0.66
N LEU A 111 24.35 -20.96 0.63
CA LEU A 111 25.80 -20.83 0.41
C LEU A 111 26.62 -21.49 1.52
N VAL A 112 26.20 -21.32 2.78
CA VAL A 112 26.87 -21.95 3.93
C VAL A 112 26.77 -23.48 3.85
N VAL A 113 25.60 -24.03 3.51
CA VAL A 113 25.44 -25.49 3.37
C VAL A 113 26.30 -26.04 2.23
N LEU A 114 26.36 -25.36 1.08
CA LEU A 114 27.19 -25.80 -0.06
C LEU A 114 28.69 -25.76 0.27
N THR A 115 29.16 -24.72 0.94
CA THR A 115 30.57 -24.59 1.31
C THR A 115 30.98 -25.59 2.39
N LEU A 116 30.14 -25.83 3.39
CA LEU A 116 30.39 -26.87 4.40
C LEU A 116 30.34 -28.29 3.80
N GLY A 117 29.40 -28.56 2.90
CA GLY A 117 29.32 -29.84 2.19
C GLY A 117 30.54 -30.10 1.28
N ALA A 118 31.04 -29.06 0.62
CA ALA A 118 32.27 -29.16 -0.17
C ALA A 118 33.53 -29.34 0.70
N SER A 119 33.52 -28.85 1.95
CA SER A 119 34.65 -28.97 2.89
C SER A 119 34.76 -30.36 3.54
N SER A 120 33.71 -31.17 3.44
CA SER A 120 33.63 -32.53 4.00
C SER A 120 33.93 -33.65 3.00
N THR A 121 34.54 -33.34 1.84
CA THR A 121 34.93 -34.33 0.81
C THR A 121 36.45 -34.35 0.59
#